data_AF-A0A174ZFL5-F1
#
_entry.id   AF-A0A174ZFL5-F1
#
_cell.length_a   1.000
_cell.length_b   1.000
_cell.length_c   1.000
_cell.angle_alpha   90.00
_cell.angle_beta   90.00
_cell.angle_gamma   90.00
#
_symmetry.space_group_name_H-M   'P 1'
#
loop_
_entity.id
_entity.type
_entity.pdbx_description
1 polymer ?
#
loop_
_entity_poly.entity_id
_entity_poly.type
_entity_poly.pdbx_seq_one_letter_code
_entity_poly.pdbx_strand_id
1 'polypeptide(L)'
;MAAIRPCTGTTADWKAVEDTLILKEREIGVELDASGHYQIRQGDGKKKFFDLPIIVNNARYEEILTLTQGYMNTVNNFSKNMTEATNSANGAAATANNAASTASAAAKACQGIVNGLNTMVDTVTKKSCVLTVEDGILTIREA
;
A
#
# COMPACT_ATOMS: atom_id res chain seq x y z
N MET A 1 34.04 -22.24 33.58
CA MET A 1 33.62 -21.92 32.20
C MET A 1 34.87 -21.50 31.44
N ALA A 2 35.23 -22.19 30.35
CA ALA A 2 36.38 -21.79 29.53
C ALA A 2 36.01 -20.53 28.73
N ALA A 3 36.86 -19.50 28.76
CA ALA A 3 36.70 -18.33 27.92
C ALA A 3 37.35 -18.59 26.56
N ILE A 4 36.54 -18.61 25.50
CA ILE A 4 37.05 -18.61 24.12
C ILE A 4 37.39 -17.16 23.78
N ARG A 5 38.65 -16.91 23.38
CA ARG A 5 39.12 -15.59 22.97
C ARG A 5 39.56 -15.67 21.50
N PRO A 6 38.74 -15.16 20.56
CA PRO A 6 39.15 -15.04 19.16
C PRO A 6 40.38 -14.17 19.01
N CYS A 7 41.13 -14.36 17.93
CA CYS A 7 42.18 -13.42 17.55
C CYS A 7 41.49 -12.09 17.21
N THR A 8 41.73 -11.05 17.99
CA THR A 8 40.99 -9.79 17.91
C THR A 8 41.98 -8.64 17.79
N GLY A 9 41.71 -7.70 16.91
CA GLY A 9 42.54 -6.51 16.71
C GLY A 9 41.80 -5.42 15.95
N THR A 10 42.34 -4.20 15.99
CA THR A 10 41.90 -3.12 15.12
C THR A 10 42.35 -3.38 13.68
N THR A 11 41.79 -2.66 12.70
CA THR A 11 42.31 -2.70 11.32
C THR A 11 43.82 -2.45 11.24
N ALA A 12 44.34 -1.54 12.08
CA ALA A 12 45.77 -1.23 12.13
C ALA A 12 46.60 -2.42 12.67
N ASP A 13 46.11 -3.09 13.72
CA ASP A 13 46.79 -4.28 14.27
C ASP A 13 46.86 -5.39 13.23
N TRP A 14 45.76 -5.65 12.51
CA TRP A 14 45.73 -6.64 11.42
C TRP A 14 46.65 -6.27 10.26
N LYS A 15 46.75 -4.98 9.93
CA LYS A 15 47.69 -4.50 8.91
C LYS A 15 49.15 -4.64 9.32
N ALA A 16 49.47 -4.44 10.61
CA ALA A 16 50.83 -4.61 11.12
C ALA A 16 51.35 -6.05 11.00
N VAL A 17 50.45 -7.04 10.95
CA VAL A 17 50.79 -8.47 10.83
C VAL A 17 50.35 -9.11 9.51
N GLU A 18 49.90 -8.31 8.53
CA GLU A 18 49.29 -8.80 7.28
C GLU A 18 50.20 -9.73 6.47
N ASP A 19 51.52 -9.51 6.53
CA ASP A 19 52.51 -10.31 5.79
C ASP A 19 53.04 -11.53 6.57
N THR A 20 52.72 -11.66 7.86
CA THR A 20 53.30 -12.68 8.74
C THR A 20 52.27 -13.61 9.38
N LEU A 21 51.09 -13.11 9.69
CA LEU A 21 50.04 -13.86 10.36
C LEU A 21 49.08 -14.50 9.36
N ILE A 22 49.02 -15.83 9.38
CA ILE A 22 47.99 -16.63 8.71
C ILE A 22 47.17 -17.31 9.79
N LEU A 23 45.86 -17.03 9.82
CA LEU A 23 44.94 -17.70 10.74
C LEU A 23 44.81 -19.18 10.36
N LYS A 24 44.84 -20.06 11.36
CA LYS A 24 44.67 -21.50 11.16
C LYS A 24 43.30 -21.80 10.58
N GLU A 25 43.17 -22.98 9.99
CA GLU A 25 41.88 -23.46 9.53
C GLU A 25 40.85 -23.41 10.67
N ARG A 26 39.71 -22.75 10.41
CA ARG A 26 38.60 -22.49 11.34
C ARG A 26 38.89 -21.53 12.50
N GLU A 27 40.07 -20.93 12.59
CA GLU A 27 40.36 -19.90 13.58
C GLU A 27 39.54 -18.63 13.29
N ILE A 28 39.00 -18.00 14.33
CA ILE A 28 38.19 -16.79 14.20
C ILE A 28 39.06 -15.56 14.39
N GLY A 29 39.09 -14.72 13.36
CA GLY A 29 39.67 -13.39 13.41
C GLY A 29 38.58 -12.32 13.47
N VAL A 30 38.74 -11.38 14.38
CA VAL A 30 37.81 -10.28 14.62
C VAL A 30 38.55 -8.95 14.41
N GLU A 31 38.09 -8.19 13.44
CA GLU A 31 38.52 -6.82 13.19
C GLU A 31 37.53 -5.84 13.80
N LEU A 32 38.03 -4.90 14.61
CA LEU A 32 37.31 -3.69 15.00
C LEU A 32 37.78 -2.54 14.10
N ASP A 33 36.90 -2.06 13.23
CA ASP A 33 37.25 -0.94 12.35
C ASP A 33 37.15 0.42 13.07
N ALA A 34 37.56 1.48 12.36
CA ALA A 34 37.56 2.84 12.90
C ALA A 34 36.17 3.40 13.21
N SER A 35 35.11 2.82 12.63
CA SER A 35 33.71 3.18 12.90
C SER A 35 33.14 2.40 14.10
N GLY A 36 33.92 1.49 14.69
CA GLY A 36 33.49 0.65 15.79
C GLY A 36 32.72 -0.60 15.36
N HIS A 37 32.71 -0.93 14.06
CA HIS A 37 32.04 -2.11 13.55
C HIS A 37 32.96 -3.32 13.59
N TYR A 38 32.38 -4.47 13.92
CA TYR A 38 33.08 -5.74 13.88
C TYR A 38 32.97 -6.38 12.49
N GLN A 39 34.12 -6.78 11.95
CA GLN A 39 34.23 -7.61 10.77
C GLN A 39 34.87 -8.94 11.15
N ILE A 40 34.15 -10.03 10.94
CA ILE A 40 34.61 -11.37 11.33
C ILE A 40 34.97 -12.15 10.09
N ARG A 41 36.12 -12.83 10.15
CA ARG A 41 36.62 -13.73 9.11
C ARG A 41 37.03 -15.05 9.76
N GLN A 42 36.93 -16.13 8.99
CA GLN A 42 37.39 -17.45 9.43
C GLN A 42 38.62 -17.85 8.63
N GLY A 43 39.69 -18.23 9.33
CA GLY A 43 40.93 -18.69 8.74
C GLY A 43 40.77 -19.97 7.93
N ASP A 44 41.53 -20.07 6.84
CA ASP A 44 41.65 -21.27 6.00
C ASP A 44 43.04 -21.92 6.08
N GLY A 45 43.92 -21.39 6.95
CA GLY A 45 45.30 -21.85 7.11
C GLY A 45 46.25 -21.44 5.99
N LYS A 46 45.80 -20.62 5.02
CA LYS A 46 46.57 -20.30 3.81
C LYS A 46 46.58 -18.82 3.46
N LYS A 47 45.43 -18.16 3.49
CA LYS A 47 45.25 -16.77 3.07
C LYS A 47 45.52 -15.80 4.21
N LYS A 48 45.95 -14.59 3.85
CA LYS A 48 46.06 -13.46 4.77
C LYS A 48 44.69 -13.03 5.26
N PHE A 49 44.63 -12.38 6.42
CA PHE A 49 43.38 -11.97 7.05
C PHE A 49 42.44 -11.21 6.10
N PHE A 50 42.94 -10.17 5.41
CA PHE A 50 42.12 -9.35 4.53
C PHE A 50 41.67 -10.04 3.23
N ASP A 51 42.32 -11.14 2.85
CA ASP A 51 41.97 -11.97 1.68
C ASP A 51 40.90 -13.03 2.00
N LEU A 52 40.59 -13.24 3.29
CA LEU A 52 39.52 -14.14 3.72
C LEU A 52 38.15 -13.48 3.53
N PRO A 53 37.09 -14.23 3.20
CA PRO A 53 35.75 -13.65 3.10
C PRO A 53 35.27 -13.15 4.48
N ILE A 54 34.58 -12.00 4.48
CA ILE A 54 33.88 -11.51 5.66
C ILE A 54 32.63 -12.38 5.86
N ILE A 55 32.52 -13.03 7.01
CA ILE A 55 31.38 -13.87 7.38
C ILE A 55 30.36 -13.12 8.25
N VAL A 56 30.79 -12.07 8.95
CA VAL A 56 29.93 -11.15 9.70
C VAL A 56 30.41 -9.72 9.45
N ASN A 57 29.50 -8.84 9.02
CA ASN A 57 29.78 -7.43 8.78
C ASN A 57 28.73 -6.57 9.49
N ASN A 58 29.10 -5.98 10.63
CA ASN A 58 28.19 -5.16 11.43
C ASN A 58 27.77 -3.85 10.75
N ALA A 59 28.66 -3.21 9.99
CA ALA A 59 28.33 -1.99 9.25
C ALA A 59 27.16 -2.22 8.29
N ARG A 60 27.20 -3.34 7.56
CA ARG A 60 26.15 -3.70 6.59
C ARG A 60 24.82 -4.04 7.27
N TYR A 61 24.82 -4.54 8.51
CA TYR A 61 23.58 -4.80 9.24
C TYR A 61 22.86 -3.50 9.63
N GLU A 62 23.59 -2.47 10.06
CA GLU A 62 22.99 -1.16 10.38
C GLU A 62 22.37 -0.50 9.15
N GLU A 63 23.08 -0.52 8.01
CA GLU A 63 22.57 -0.01 6.74
C GLU A 63 21.29 -0.73 6.30
N ILE A 64 21.28 -2.06 6.36
CA ILE A 64 20.10 -2.87 6.01
C ILE A 64 18.94 -2.58 6.97
N LEU A 65 19.22 -2.40 8.27
CA LEU A 65 18.20 -2.08 9.25
C LEU A 65 17.54 -0.72 8.95
N THR A 66 18.33 0.33 8.72
CA THR A 66 17.83 1.66 8.36
C THR A 66 17.03 1.62 7.06
N LEU A 67 17.52 0.91 6.04
CA LEU A 67 16.81 0.74 4.78
C LEU A 67 15.46 0.04 4.97
N THR A 68 15.44 -1.04 5.75
CA THR A 68 14.23 -1.83 6.03
C THR A 68 13.20 -0.99 6.81
N GLN A 69 13.65 -0.21 7.79
CA GLN A 69 12.80 0.75 8.51
C GLN A 69 12.22 1.81 7.59
N GLY A 70 13.03 2.35 6.67
CA GLY A 70 12.56 3.27 5.62
C GLY A 70 11.44 2.67 4.78
N TYR A 71 11.62 1.45 4.28
CA TYR A 71 10.58 0.76 3.51
C TYR A 71 9.30 0.50 4.32
N MET A 72 9.42 0.10 5.58
CA MET A 72 8.24 -0.08 6.45
C MET A 72 7.45 1.22 6.61
N ASN A 73 8.12 2.35 6.78
CA ASN A 73 7.46 3.65 6.85
C ASN A 73 6.74 4.00 5.54
N THR A 74 7.37 3.76 4.38
CA THR A 74 6.73 3.99 3.07
C THR A 74 5.49 3.12 2.88
N VAL A 75 5.57 1.83 3.21
CA VAL A 75 4.44 0.90 3.11
C VAL A 75 3.29 1.31 4.02
N ASN A 76 3.59 1.71 5.26
CA ASN A 76 2.58 2.19 6.20
C ASN A 76 1.87 3.43 5.68
N ASN A 77 2.62 4.40 5.13
CA ASN A 77 2.05 5.60 4.53
C ASN A 77 1.20 5.28 3.30
N PHE A 78 1.67 4.37 2.43
CA PHE A 78 0.90 3.91 1.28
C PHE A 78 -0.43 3.28 1.72
N SER A 79 -0.40 2.36 2.68
CA SER A 79 -1.59 1.69 3.22
C SER A 79 -2.60 2.69 3.81
N LYS A 80 -2.11 3.66 4.58
CA LYS A 80 -2.93 4.75 5.13
C LYS A 80 -3.59 5.57 4.02
N ASN A 81 -2.79 6.05 3.05
CA ASN A 81 -3.30 6.86 1.94
C ASN A 81 -4.33 6.11 1.10
N MET A 82 -4.12 4.81 0.84
CA MET A 82 -5.08 3.98 0.11
C MET A 82 -6.38 3.79 0.88
N THR A 83 -6.31 3.64 2.20
CA THR A 83 -7.51 3.55 3.06
C THR A 83 -8.29 4.86 3.03
N GLU A 84 -7.63 6.00 3.17
CA GLU A 84 -8.25 7.32 3.09
C GLU A 84 -8.89 7.57 1.72
N ALA A 85 -8.18 7.27 0.63
CA ALA A 85 -8.71 7.38 -0.72
C ALA A 85 -9.94 6.50 -0.96
N THR A 86 -9.92 5.26 -0.44
CA THR A 86 -11.06 4.34 -0.51
C THR A 86 -12.27 4.89 0.23
N ASN A 87 -12.07 5.44 1.43
CA ASN A 87 -13.14 6.05 2.21
C ASN A 87 -13.74 7.27 1.50
N SER A 88 -12.89 8.14 0.91
CA SER A 88 -13.37 9.27 0.11
C SER A 88 -14.16 8.82 -1.12
N ALA A 89 -13.68 7.81 -1.84
CA ALA A 89 -14.36 7.25 -3.00
C ALA A 89 -15.73 6.65 -2.63
N ASN A 90 -15.78 5.88 -1.53
CA ASN A 90 -17.04 5.32 -1.01
C ASN A 90 -18.02 6.41 -0.60
N GLY A 91 -17.54 7.48 0.05
CA GLY A 91 -18.38 8.64 0.38
C GLY A 91 -18.97 9.30 -0.87
N ALA A 92 -18.14 9.56 -1.88
CA ALA A 92 -18.60 10.14 -3.15
C ALA A 92 -19.61 9.24 -3.87
N ALA A 93 -19.36 7.92 -3.89
CA ALA A 93 -20.27 6.95 -4.49
C ALA A 93 -21.63 6.92 -3.77
N ALA A 94 -21.64 6.98 -2.43
CA ALA A 94 -22.88 7.05 -1.66
C ALA A 94 -23.68 8.32 -1.98
N THR A 95 -23.01 9.49 -2.04
CA THR A 95 -23.66 10.74 -2.44
C THR A 95 -24.26 10.66 -3.84
N ALA A 96 -23.52 10.09 -4.81
CA ALA A 96 -24.00 9.92 -6.17
C ALA A 96 -25.23 8.99 -6.24
N ASN A 97 -25.21 7.87 -5.53
CA ASN A 97 -26.33 6.93 -5.47
C ASN A 97 -27.59 7.57 -4.85
N ASN A 98 -27.42 8.36 -3.80
CA ASN A 98 -28.52 9.09 -3.17
C ASN A 98 -29.13 10.13 -4.11
N ALA A 99 -28.29 10.89 -4.82
CA ALA A 99 -28.74 11.86 -5.83
C ALA A 99 -29.49 11.17 -6.98
N ALA A 100 -28.96 10.08 -7.51
CA ALA A 100 -29.60 9.31 -8.58
C ALA A 100 -30.95 8.72 -8.15
N SER A 101 -31.05 8.22 -6.91
CA SER A 101 -32.30 7.70 -6.36
C SER A 101 -33.35 8.80 -6.18
N THR A 102 -32.92 9.96 -5.69
CA THR A 102 -33.79 11.15 -5.53
C THR A 102 -34.29 11.64 -6.89
N ALA A 103 -33.41 11.76 -7.88
CA ALA A 103 -33.78 12.16 -9.23
C ALA A 103 -34.76 11.16 -9.87
N SER A 104 -34.54 9.86 -9.67
CA SER A 104 -35.44 8.80 -10.17
C SER A 104 -36.83 8.89 -9.52
N ALA A 105 -36.90 9.15 -8.22
CA ALA A 105 -38.16 9.35 -7.51
C ALA A 105 -38.90 10.60 -8.01
N ALA A 106 -38.18 11.71 -8.19
CA ALA A 106 -38.73 12.96 -8.74
C ALA A 106 -39.28 12.76 -10.16
N ALA A 107 -38.54 12.07 -11.03
CA ALA A 107 -38.98 11.76 -12.39
C ALA A 107 -40.29 10.93 -12.39
N LYS A 108 -40.40 9.92 -11.52
CA LYS A 108 -41.64 9.14 -11.35
C LYS A 108 -42.80 10.00 -10.85
N ALA A 109 -42.56 10.92 -9.93
CA ALA A 109 -43.58 11.86 -9.45
C ALA A 109 -44.08 12.77 -10.59
N CYS A 110 -43.17 13.30 -11.41
CA CYS A 110 -43.53 14.09 -12.59
C CYS A 110 -44.37 13.29 -13.59
N GLN A 111 -44.02 12.03 -13.86
CA GLN A 111 -44.83 11.14 -14.70
C GLN A 111 -46.24 10.95 -14.11
N GLY A 112 -46.35 10.74 -12.80
CA GLY A 112 -47.64 10.64 -12.11
C GLY A 112 -48.50 11.90 -12.24
N ILE A 113 -47.91 13.08 -12.11
CA ILE A 113 -48.60 14.37 -12.30
C ILE A 113 -49.12 14.50 -13.74
N VAL A 114 -48.28 14.19 -14.74
CA VAL A 114 -48.69 14.25 -16.15
C VAL A 114 -49.86 13.29 -16.43
N ASN A 115 -49.77 12.06 -15.91
CA ASN A 115 -50.87 11.10 -16.04
C ASN A 115 -52.16 11.60 -15.39
N GLY A 116 -52.07 12.19 -14.19
CA GLY A 116 -53.21 12.80 -13.50
C GLY A 116 -53.83 13.97 -14.26
N LEU A 117 -53.00 14.88 -14.79
CA LEU A 117 -53.46 16.02 -15.60
C LEU A 117 -54.14 15.60 -16.90
N ASN A 118 -53.63 14.55 -17.53
CA ASN A 118 -54.20 14.03 -18.77
C ASN A 118 -55.42 13.13 -18.54
N THR A 119 -55.72 12.74 -17.30
CA THR A 119 -56.91 11.94 -16.97
C THR A 119 -58.09 12.86 -16.70
N MET A 120 -59.18 12.68 -17.44
CA MET A 120 -60.44 13.40 -17.29
C MET A 120 -61.55 12.42 -16.92
N VAL A 121 -62.51 12.85 -16.11
CA VAL A 121 -63.70 12.04 -15.79
C VAL A 121 -64.91 12.69 -16.42
N ASP A 122 -65.59 11.97 -17.32
CA ASP A 122 -66.87 12.41 -17.85
C ASP A 122 -67.93 12.36 -16.74
N THR A 123 -68.50 13.51 -16.39
CA THR A 123 -69.44 13.63 -15.28
C THR A 123 -70.80 13.00 -15.57
N VAL A 124 -71.15 12.81 -16.85
CA VAL A 124 -72.41 12.20 -17.30
C VAL A 124 -72.29 10.68 -17.34
N THR A 125 -71.24 10.15 -17.97
CA THR A 125 -71.05 8.70 -18.13
C THR A 125 -70.24 8.04 -17.01
N LYS A 126 -69.58 8.84 -16.15
CA LYS A 126 -68.67 8.41 -15.08
C LYS A 126 -67.43 7.64 -15.55
N LYS A 127 -67.12 7.67 -16.85
CA LYS A 127 -65.96 7.01 -17.44
C LYS A 127 -64.72 7.90 -17.33
N SER A 128 -63.57 7.29 -17.10
CA SER A 128 -62.27 7.97 -17.19
C SER A 128 -61.82 8.00 -18.64
N CYS A 129 -61.25 9.12 -19.06
CA CYS A 129 -60.72 9.34 -20.40
C CYS A 129 -59.31 9.95 -20.30
N VAL A 130 -58.43 9.63 -21.25
CA VAL A 130 -57.09 10.22 -21.36
C VAL A 130 -57.06 11.20 -22.53
N LEU A 131 -56.57 12.42 -22.26
CA LEU A 131 -56.20 13.40 -23.27
C LEU A 131 -54.81 13.08 -23.81
N THR A 132 -54.68 13.00 -25.13
CA THR A 132 -53.44 12.68 -25.85
C THR A 132 -53.26 13.62 -27.04
N VAL A 133 -52.02 13.74 -27.54
CA VAL A 133 -51.74 14.39 -28.83
C VAL A 133 -51.17 13.32 -29.75
N GLU A 134 -51.84 13.08 -30.87
CA GLU A 134 -51.37 12.16 -31.92
C GLU A 134 -51.40 12.91 -33.25
N ASP A 135 -50.31 12.81 -34.02
CA ASP A 135 -50.16 13.50 -35.32
C ASP A 135 -50.50 15.01 -35.29
N GLY A 136 -50.24 15.66 -34.16
CA GLY A 136 -50.52 17.09 -33.95
C GLY A 136 -51.99 17.41 -33.62
N ILE A 137 -52.85 16.41 -33.44
CA ILE A 137 -54.27 16.56 -33.09
C ILE A 137 -54.51 16.13 -31.63
N LEU A 138 -55.22 16.99 -30.89
CA LEU A 138 -55.71 16.65 -29.55
C LEU A 138 -56.82 15.60 -29.63
N THR A 139 -56.59 14.46 -29.00
CA THR A 139 -57.48 13.29 -29.03
C THR A 139 -57.86 12.89 -27.60
N ILE A 140 -59.15 12.64 -27.37
CA ILE A 140 -59.68 12.14 -26.11
C ILE A 140 -60.13 10.69 -26.32
N ARG A 141 -59.62 9.77 -25.51
CA ARG A 141 -60.00 8.35 -25.53
C ARG A 141 -60.44 7.91 -24.15
N GLU A 142 -61.37 6.97 -24.08
CA GLU A 142 -61.66 6.27 -22.81
C GLU A 142 -60.37 5.58 -22.32
N ALA A 143 -60.08 5.71 -21.02
CA ALA A 143 -58.84 5.29 -20.38
C ALA A 143 -58.75 3.77 -20.18
#